data_AF-A0A0M6ZH07-F1
#
_entry.id   AF-A0A0M6ZH07-F1
#
_cell.length_a   1.000
_cell.length_b   1.000
_cell.length_c   1.000
_cell.angle_alpha   90.00
_cell.angle_beta   90.00
_cell.angle_gamma   90.00
#
_symmetry.space_group_name_H-M   'P 1'
#
loop_
_entity.id
_entity.type
_entity.pdbx_description
1 polymer ?
#
loop_
_entity_poly.entity_id
_entity_poly.type
_entity_poly.pdbx_seq_one_letter_code
_entity_poly.pdbx_strand_id
1 'polypeptide(L)'
;MIISAADQTRYPRFTRYVRRSLPSIANIASMRRAFRRYAQMNSTTLRRALAWGNQPTLNITAIASPAGSFINGEFTPNSSSNEIRLNEILVTAYENGTPAHLAFTRNAAGQRMPRVGVTILHELVHWGDDQDGVDYPGEEGELFEQAVYGRNTEG
;
A
#
# COMPACT_ATOMS: atom_id res chain seq x y z
N MET A 1 4.00 -10.00 2.35
CA MET A 1 4.31 -8.89 3.28
C MET A 1 4.75 -9.38 4.66
N ILE A 2 5.79 -8.74 5.19
CA ILE A 2 6.37 -8.98 6.51
C ILE A 2 6.05 -7.78 7.41
N ILE A 3 5.76 -8.01 8.69
CA ILE A 3 5.61 -6.97 9.74
C ILE A 3 6.44 -7.43 10.95
N SER A 4 7.12 -6.51 11.64
CA SER A 4 7.91 -6.84 12.83
C SER A 4 7.07 -7.48 13.94
N ALA A 5 7.66 -8.32 14.80
CA ALA A 5 6.90 -8.94 15.90
C ALA A 5 6.35 -7.92 16.91
N ALA A 6 7.09 -6.82 17.13
CA ALA A 6 6.66 -5.71 17.97
C ALA A 6 5.42 -5.03 17.37
N ASP A 7 5.44 -4.72 16.08
CA ASP A 7 4.31 -4.10 15.38
C ASP A 7 3.11 -5.03 15.25
N GLN A 8 3.34 -6.34 15.12
CA GLN A 8 2.26 -7.32 15.16
C GLN A 8 1.49 -7.29 16.49
N THR A 9 2.20 -7.02 17.59
CA THR A 9 1.61 -6.90 18.93
C THR A 9 0.96 -5.54 19.11
N ARG A 10 1.57 -4.47 18.60
CA ARG A 10 1.07 -3.10 18.73
C ARG A 10 -0.15 -2.80 17.85
N TYR A 11 -0.21 -3.41 16.66
CA TYR A 11 -1.25 -3.18 15.66
C TYR A 11 -1.92 -4.49 15.22
N PRO A 12 -2.66 -5.18 16.11
CA PRO A 12 -3.22 -6.49 15.84
C PRO A 12 -4.32 -6.50 14.76
N ARG A 13 -5.13 -5.44 14.61
CA ARG A 13 -6.14 -5.35 13.54
C ARG A 13 -5.48 -5.08 12.19
N PHE A 14 -4.51 -4.17 12.14
CA PHE A 14 -3.69 -3.94 10.95
C PHE A 14 -2.99 -5.22 10.50
N THR A 15 -2.33 -5.91 11.43
CA THR A 15 -1.65 -7.18 11.16
C THR A 15 -2.60 -8.23 10.60
N ARG A 16 -3.80 -8.35 11.19
CA ARG A 16 -4.82 -9.28 10.69
C ARG A 16 -5.27 -8.91 9.27
N TYR A 17 -5.45 -7.63 9.00
CA TYR A 17 -5.82 -7.12 7.68
C TYR A 17 -4.76 -7.47 6.63
N VAL A 18 -3.48 -7.15 6.89
CA VAL A 18 -2.38 -7.47 5.97
C VAL A 18 -2.23 -8.98 5.78
N ARG A 19 -2.39 -9.77 6.84
CA ARG A 19 -2.25 -11.24 6.77
C ARG A 19 -3.40 -11.91 6.02
N ARG A 20 -4.63 -11.41 6.12
CA ARG A 20 -5.84 -12.16 5.70
C ARG A 20 -6.64 -11.47 4.60
N SER A 21 -6.84 -10.17 4.71
CA SER A 21 -7.74 -9.42 3.82
C SER A 21 -7.00 -8.89 2.60
N LEU A 22 -5.86 -8.23 2.81
CA LEU A 22 -5.08 -7.62 1.74
C LEU A 22 -4.67 -8.62 0.62
N PRO A 23 -4.28 -9.87 0.90
CA PRO A 23 -3.89 -10.82 -0.17
C PRO A 23 -5.01 -11.16 -1.14
N SER A 24 -6.28 -11.03 -0.72
CA SER A 24 -7.44 -11.32 -1.56
C SER A 24 -7.56 -10.37 -2.76
N ILE A 25 -6.92 -9.20 -2.70
CA ILE A 25 -6.92 -8.18 -3.77
C ILE A 25 -6.29 -8.73 -5.05
N ALA A 26 -5.33 -9.65 -4.95
CA ALA A 26 -4.75 -10.33 -6.11
C ALA A 26 -5.78 -11.16 -6.91
N ASN A 27 -6.94 -11.49 -6.33
CA ASN A 27 -8.01 -12.21 -7.01
C ASN A 27 -8.92 -11.29 -7.83
N ILE A 28 -8.81 -9.98 -7.67
CA ILE A 28 -9.60 -8.99 -8.42
C ILE A 28 -8.96 -8.73 -9.78
N ALA A 29 -9.73 -8.91 -10.86
CA ALA A 29 -9.20 -8.82 -12.22
C ALA A 29 -8.71 -7.42 -12.60
N SER A 30 -9.41 -6.35 -12.17
CA SER A 30 -8.98 -4.96 -12.38
C SER A 30 -7.65 -4.69 -11.68
N MET A 31 -7.50 -5.12 -10.43
CA MET A 31 -6.25 -5.00 -9.66
C MET A 31 -5.08 -5.67 -10.37
N ARG A 32 -5.24 -6.93 -10.81
CA ARG A 32 -4.18 -7.64 -11.55
C ARG A 32 -3.79 -6.92 -12.84
N ARG A 33 -4.75 -6.35 -13.56
CA ARG A 33 -4.47 -5.61 -14.81
C ARG A 33 -3.71 -4.32 -14.52
N ALA A 34 -4.09 -3.59 -13.46
CA ALA A 34 -3.41 -2.37 -13.06
C ALA A 34 -1.97 -2.65 -12.60
N PHE A 35 -1.75 -3.62 -11.71
CA PHE A 35 -0.40 -4.03 -11.30
C PHE A 35 0.47 -4.52 -12.46
N ARG A 36 -0.10 -5.24 -13.44
CA ARG A 36 0.65 -5.61 -14.64
C ARG A 36 1.06 -4.40 -15.46
N ARG A 37 0.23 -3.36 -15.51
CA ARG A 37 0.46 -2.18 -16.35
C ARG A 37 1.45 -1.20 -15.72
N TYR A 38 1.31 -0.97 -14.42
CA TYR A 38 2.00 0.11 -13.71
C TYR A 38 3.12 -0.38 -12.78
N ALA A 39 3.16 -1.68 -12.46
CA ALA A 39 4.21 -2.26 -11.62
C ALA A 39 4.87 -3.48 -12.29
N GLN A 40 4.53 -3.71 -13.57
CA GLN A 40 5.04 -4.79 -14.42
C GLN A 40 4.89 -6.20 -13.79
N MET A 41 4.06 -6.32 -12.75
CA MET A 41 3.90 -7.55 -12.00
C MET A 41 2.92 -8.48 -12.71
N ASN A 42 3.39 -9.68 -13.05
CA ASN A 42 2.48 -10.76 -13.40
C ASN A 42 1.70 -11.24 -12.16
N SER A 43 0.64 -12.03 -12.38
CA SER A 43 -0.25 -12.47 -11.31
C SER A 43 0.43 -13.33 -10.24
N THR A 44 1.48 -14.06 -10.60
CA THR A 44 2.26 -14.87 -9.65
C THR A 44 3.11 -13.98 -8.75
N THR A 45 3.81 -13.00 -9.34
CA THR A 45 4.60 -12.00 -8.59
C THR A 45 3.71 -11.22 -7.63
N LEU A 46 2.57 -10.70 -8.08
CA LEU A 46 1.63 -9.96 -7.25
C LEU A 46 1.10 -10.80 -6.07
N ARG A 47 0.67 -12.05 -6.32
CA ARG A 47 0.20 -12.96 -5.27
C ARG A 47 1.30 -13.23 -4.24
N ARG A 48 2.54 -13.44 -4.70
CA ARG A 48 3.68 -13.65 -3.81
C ARG A 48 3.96 -12.41 -2.96
N ALA A 49 3.98 -11.22 -3.56
CA ALA A 49 4.27 -9.98 -2.84
C ALA A 49 3.24 -9.71 -1.74
N LEU A 50 1.94 -9.88 -2.04
CA LEU A 50 0.87 -9.69 -1.08
C LEU A 50 0.77 -10.81 -0.04
N ALA A 51 1.29 -12.01 -0.31
CA ALA A 51 1.19 -13.14 0.63
C ALA A 51 2.00 -12.90 1.91
N TRP A 52 1.41 -13.20 3.07
CA TRP A 52 2.06 -13.07 4.37
C TRP A 52 3.43 -13.78 4.41
N GLY A 53 4.43 -13.12 5.02
CA GLY A 53 5.79 -13.66 5.15
C GLY A 53 6.71 -13.45 3.95
N ASN A 54 6.23 -12.88 2.85
CA ASN A 54 7.05 -12.51 1.69
C ASN A 54 7.39 -11.02 1.67
N GLN A 55 8.42 -10.61 0.93
CA GLN A 55 8.69 -9.20 0.65
C GLN A 55 7.52 -8.54 -0.12
N PRO A 56 7.28 -7.22 0.04
CA PRO A 56 8.06 -6.28 0.86
C PRO A 56 7.77 -6.37 2.37
N THR A 57 8.68 -5.82 3.16
CA THR A 57 8.54 -5.55 4.59
C THR A 57 7.80 -4.24 4.78
N LEU A 58 6.78 -4.23 5.64
CA LEU A 58 6.05 -3.02 6.01
C LEU A 58 6.68 -2.45 7.28
N ASN A 59 7.36 -1.32 7.14
CA ASN A 59 7.97 -0.59 8.25
C ASN A 59 7.03 0.51 8.73
N ILE A 60 6.52 0.39 9.95
CA ILE A 60 5.64 1.39 10.54
C ILE A 60 6.51 2.40 11.27
N THR A 61 6.58 3.61 10.75
CA THR A 61 7.50 4.64 11.25
C THR A 61 6.86 6.02 11.23
N ALA A 62 7.39 6.93 12.04
CA ALA A 62 7.06 8.34 11.90
C ALA A 62 7.64 8.85 10.57
N ILE A 63 6.78 9.47 9.75
CA ILE A 63 7.15 10.13 8.50
C ILE A 63 6.87 11.61 8.66
N ALA A 64 7.91 12.44 8.54
CA ALA A 64 7.78 13.88 8.64
C ALA A 64 7.04 14.43 7.43
N SER A 65 5.91 15.12 7.65
CA SER A 65 5.15 15.74 6.57
C SER A 65 5.44 17.25 6.52
N PRO A 66 5.65 17.84 5.32
CA PRO A 66 5.69 19.29 5.16
C PRO A 66 4.41 19.95 5.68
N ALA A 67 4.52 21.19 6.16
CA ALA A 67 3.36 21.94 6.66
C ALA A 67 2.26 22.05 5.59
N GLY A 68 1.02 21.72 5.96
CA GLY A 68 -0.12 21.71 5.03
C GLY A 68 -0.23 20.47 4.15
N SER A 69 0.63 19.47 4.33
CA SER A 69 0.58 18.18 3.63
C SER A 69 0.60 17.01 4.62
N PHE A 70 0.25 15.82 4.15
CA PHE A 70 0.35 14.58 4.92
C PHE A 70 0.84 13.45 4.02
N ILE A 71 1.96 12.83 4.40
CA ILE A 71 2.53 11.70 3.68
C ILE A 71 1.99 10.41 4.28
N ASN A 72 1.28 9.61 3.48
CA ASN A 72 0.66 8.37 3.94
C ASN A 72 1.69 7.23 4.07
N GLY A 73 2.62 7.15 3.13
CA GLY A 73 3.69 6.15 3.05
C GLY A 73 4.79 6.63 2.12
N GLU A 74 5.87 5.86 2.04
CA GLU A 74 6.97 6.10 1.10
C GLU A 74 7.65 4.79 0.72
N PHE A 75 8.05 4.72 -0.54
CA PHE A 75 9.01 3.76 -1.07
C PHE A 75 10.28 4.49 -1.54
N THR A 76 11.45 3.91 -1.33
CA THR A 76 12.73 4.49 -1.76
C THR A 76 13.45 3.52 -2.71
N PRO A 77 13.67 3.91 -3.99
CA PRO A 77 14.30 3.03 -4.98
C PRO A 77 15.81 2.84 -4.76
N ASN A 78 16.40 1.87 -5.46
CA ASN A 78 17.85 1.70 -5.71
C ASN A 78 18.81 1.38 -4.53
N SER A 79 18.39 1.30 -3.27
CA SER A 79 19.33 0.91 -2.18
C SER A 79 18.76 0.12 -1.00
N SER A 80 17.44 0.01 -0.88
CA SER A 80 16.75 -0.77 0.16
C SER A 80 15.36 -1.20 -0.30
N SER A 81 15.28 -1.70 -1.54
CA SER A 81 14.07 -2.04 -2.30
C SER A 81 13.22 -3.18 -1.74
N ASN A 82 13.22 -3.40 -0.43
CA ASN A 82 12.43 -4.44 0.23
C ASN A 82 11.57 -3.86 1.36
N GLU A 83 11.51 -2.55 1.50
CA GLU A 83 10.75 -1.88 2.54
C GLU A 83 9.74 -0.91 1.92
N ILE A 84 8.49 -1.02 2.38
CA ILE A 84 7.47 0.03 2.24
C ILE A 84 7.30 0.65 3.62
N ARG A 85 7.52 1.96 3.72
CA ARG A 85 7.30 2.70 4.97
C ARG A 85 5.88 3.22 5.00
N LEU A 86 5.23 3.04 6.15
CA LEU A 86 3.88 3.50 6.40
C LEU A 86 3.90 4.49 7.55
N ASN A 87 3.20 5.62 7.38
CA ASN A 87 3.10 6.62 8.43
C ASN A 87 2.38 6.01 9.65
N GLU A 88 3.05 6.00 10.80
CA GLU A 88 2.53 5.46 12.05
C GLU A 88 1.16 6.05 12.43
N ILE A 89 0.92 7.33 12.12
CA ILE A 89 -0.36 8.00 12.38
C ILE A 89 -1.48 7.31 11.59
N LEU A 90 -1.23 6.94 10.34
CA LEU A 90 -2.20 6.28 9.47
C LEU A 90 -2.53 4.87 9.95
N VAL A 91 -1.49 4.09 10.31
CA VAL A 91 -1.66 2.73 10.82
C VAL A 91 -2.40 2.74 12.17
N THR A 92 -2.04 3.67 13.05
CA THR A 92 -2.71 3.88 14.34
C THR A 92 -4.18 4.27 14.14
N ALA A 93 -4.47 5.13 13.16
CA ALA A 93 -5.84 5.50 12.85
C ALA A 93 -6.65 4.30 12.35
N TYR A 94 -6.10 3.47 11.48
CA TYR A 94 -6.73 2.22 11.04
C TYR A 94 -6.98 1.26 12.22
N GLU A 95 -5.97 1.06 13.07
CA GLU A 95 -6.03 0.18 14.24
C GLU A 95 -7.16 0.61 15.19
N ASN A 96 -7.26 1.91 15.47
CA ASN A 96 -8.30 2.45 16.35
C ASN A 96 -9.65 2.66 15.64
N GLY A 97 -9.64 2.73 14.31
CA GLY A 97 -10.79 3.14 13.49
C GLY A 97 -11.09 4.64 13.53
N THR A 98 -10.18 5.47 14.05
CA THR A 98 -10.36 6.91 14.26
C THR A 98 -9.03 7.70 14.18
N PRO A 99 -9.03 8.95 13.70
CA PRO A 99 -10.15 9.66 13.09
C PRO A 99 -10.53 9.03 11.74
N ALA A 100 -11.83 9.04 11.43
CA ALA A 100 -12.36 8.27 10.30
C ALA A 100 -11.74 8.64 8.94
N HIS A 101 -11.35 9.90 8.74
CA HIS A 101 -10.74 10.39 7.50
C HIS A 101 -9.31 9.87 7.27
N LEU A 102 -8.59 9.54 8.35
CA LEU A 102 -7.28 8.89 8.28
C LEU A 102 -7.43 7.37 8.20
N ALA A 103 -8.36 6.78 8.96
CA ALA A 103 -8.54 5.34 8.98
C ALA A 103 -9.11 4.79 7.65
N PHE A 104 -9.91 5.58 6.94
CA PHE A 104 -10.65 5.15 5.75
C PHE A 104 -10.70 6.23 4.68
N THR A 105 -10.75 5.77 3.42
CA THR A 105 -11.00 6.59 2.23
C THR A 105 -12.20 6.02 1.46
N ARG A 106 -12.53 6.62 0.31
CA ARG A 106 -13.61 6.16 -0.57
C ARG A 106 -13.15 6.15 -2.02
N ASN A 107 -13.57 5.14 -2.77
CA ASN A 107 -13.42 5.13 -4.23
C ASN A 107 -14.45 6.07 -4.90
N ALA A 108 -14.39 6.22 -6.22
CA ALA A 108 -15.30 7.06 -7.00
C ALA A 108 -16.79 6.64 -6.86
N ALA A 109 -17.06 5.38 -6.55
CA ALA A 109 -18.41 4.88 -6.27
C ALA A 109 -18.86 5.11 -4.81
N GLY A 110 -18.06 5.81 -4.00
CA GLY A 110 -18.35 6.08 -2.59
C GLY A 110 -18.12 4.89 -1.65
N GLN A 111 -17.62 3.76 -2.14
CA GLN A 111 -17.34 2.57 -1.34
C GLN A 111 -16.17 2.85 -0.40
N ARG A 112 -16.36 2.58 0.89
CA ARG A 112 -15.38 2.82 1.94
C ARG A 112 -14.28 1.75 1.90
N MET A 113 -13.03 2.18 1.98
CA MET A 113 -11.85 1.31 1.95
C MET A 113 -10.87 1.71 3.06
N PRO A 114 -10.05 0.78 3.61
CA PRO A 114 -8.93 1.14 4.47
C PRO A 114 -7.95 2.05 3.73
N ARG A 115 -7.66 3.24 4.27
CA ARG A 115 -6.69 4.15 3.64
C ARG A 115 -5.29 3.53 3.63
N VAL A 116 -4.85 2.93 4.75
CA VAL A 116 -3.59 2.17 4.81
C VAL A 116 -3.50 1.03 3.78
N GLY A 117 -4.65 0.45 3.38
CA GLY A 117 -4.68 -0.58 2.35
C GLY A 117 -4.43 -0.01 0.95
N VAL A 118 -4.95 1.18 0.66
CA VAL A 118 -4.63 1.93 -0.55
C VAL A 118 -3.14 2.26 -0.58
N THR A 119 -2.60 2.80 0.53
CA THR A 119 -1.19 3.20 0.64
C THR A 119 -0.24 2.06 0.39
N ILE A 120 -0.50 0.90 1.01
CA ILE A 120 0.32 -0.28 0.75
C ILE A 120 0.32 -0.66 -0.73
N LEU A 121 -0.81 -0.54 -1.42
CA LEU A 121 -0.89 -0.89 -2.84
C LEU A 121 -0.24 0.16 -3.73
N HIS A 122 -0.36 1.44 -3.39
CA HIS A 122 0.35 2.54 -4.05
C HIS A 122 1.86 2.30 -4.00
N GLU A 123 2.41 2.15 -2.80
CA GLU A 123 3.85 1.91 -2.63
C GLU A 123 4.30 0.56 -3.19
N LEU A 124 3.40 -0.44 -3.25
CA LEU A 124 3.72 -1.73 -3.87
C LEU A 124 3.86 -1.61 -5.39
N VAL A 125 3.21 -0.63 -6.02
CA VAL A 125 3.40 -0.35 -7.45
C VAL A 125 4.83 0.13 -7.68
N HIS A 126 5.26 1.16 -6.95
CA HIS A 126 6.65 1.65 -6.97
C HIS A 126 7.66 0.56 -6.65
N TRP A 127 7.38 -0.29 -5.66
CA TRP A 127 8.23 -1.45 -5.34
C TRP A 127 8.37 -2.42 -6.52
N GLY A 128 7.28 -2.68 -7.24
CA GLY A 128 7.27 -3.60 -8.38
C GLY A 128 8.06 -3.12 -9.58
N ASP A 129 7.90 -1.84 -9.90
CA ASP A 129 8.61 -1.14 -10.97
C ASP A 129 10.13 -1.13 -10.70
N ASP A 130 10.55 -0.85 -9.46
CA ASP A 130 11.96 -0.92 -9.05
C ASP A 130 12.55 -2.35 -9.13
N GLN A 131 11.73 -3.41 -9.06
CA GLN A 131 12.24 -4.79 -9.12
C GLN A 131 12.67 -5.26 -10.52
N ASP A 132 12.14 -4.66 -11.59
CA ASP A 132 12.45 -5.07 -12.96
C ASP A 132 13.42 -4.13 -13.69
N GLY A 133 13.70 -2.97 -13.09
CA GLY A 133 14.65 -1.97 -13.57
C GLY A 133 14.14 -1.15 -14.75
N VAL A 134 12.83 -1.22 -15.05
CA VAL A 134 12.18 -0.45 -16.12
C VAL A 134 11.24 0.57 -15.49
N ASP A 135 11.78 1.76 -15.23
CA ASP A 135 11.05 2.92 -14.72
C ASP A 135 9.84 3.25 -15.60
N TYR A 136 8.64 3.11 -15.07
CA TYR A 136 7.45 3.67 -15.70
C TYR A 136 7.51 5.20 -15.52
N PRO A 137 7.13 5.99 -16.54
CA PRO A 137 7.21 7.44 -16.40
C PRO A 137 6.02 8.00 -15.61
N GLY A 138 6.29 8.64 -14.46
CA GLY A 138 5.34 9.46 -13.72
C GLY A 138 5.19 9.07 -12.25
N GLU A 139 3.98 9.21 -11.71
CA GLU A 139 3.61 8.69 -10.38
C GLU A 139 2.71 7.46 -10.58
N GLU A 140 3.31 6.27 -10.77
CA GLU A 140 2.55 5.06 -11.12
C GLU A 140 1.48 4.71 -10.08
N GLY A 141 1.76 4.97 -8.81
CA GLY A 141 0.81 4.76 -7.72
C GLY A 141 -0.48 5.55 -7.91
N GLU A 142 -0.39 6.82 -8.33
CA GLU A 142 -1.58 7.63 -8.62
C GLU A 142 -2.34 7.13 -9.85
N LEU A 143 -1.62 6.74 -10.91
CA LEU A 143 -2.21 6.16 -12.11
C LEU A 143 -2.91 4.82 -11.81
N PHE A 144 -2.31 4.01 -10.94
CA PHE A 144 -2.90 2.79 -10.41
C PHE A 144 -4.21 3.11 -9.70
N GLU A 145 -4.20 4.06 -8.76
CA GLU A 145 -5.39 4.45 -8.00
C GLU A 145 -6.53 4.94 -8.90
N GLN A 146 -6.22 5.78 -9.88
CA GLN A 146 -7.21 6.21 -10.87
C GLN A 146 -7.79 5.02 -11.64
N ALA A 147 -6.95 4.06 -12.03
CA ALA A 147 -7.40 2.87 -12.76
C ALA A 147 -8.24 1.90 -11.92
N VAL A 148 -7.97 1.76 -10.61
CA VAL A 148 -8.66 0.78 -9.75
C VAL A 148 -9.79 1.37 -8.90
N TYR A 149 -9.67 2.63 -8.49
CA TYR A 149 -10.60 3.34 -7.61
C TYR A 149 -11.36 4.46 -8.31
N GLY A 150 -10.99 4.81 -9.54
CA GLY A 150 -11.63 5.87 -10.33
C GLY A 150 -11.29 7.29 -9.86
N ARG A 151 -10.33 7.44 -8.95
CA ARG A 151 -9.80 8.72 -8.45
C ARG A 151 -8.48 8.50 -7.73
N ASN A 152 -7.68 9.56 -7.60
CA ASN A 152 -6.65 9.61 -6.56
C ASN A 152 -7.35 9.62 -5.19
N THR A 153 -7.00 8.67 -4.34
CA THR A 153 -7.57 8.44 -3.01
C THR A 153 -6.64 8.86 -1.87
N GLU A 154 -5.39 9.20 -2.21
CA GLU A 154 -4.34 9.65 -1.29
C GLU A 154 -4.10 11.15 -1.26
N GLY A 155 -4.51 11.86 -2.31
CA GLY A 155 -4.53 13.33 -2.38
C GLY A 155 -5.55 14.02 -1.48
#